data_AF-A0A804JJE0-F1
#
_entry.id   AF-A0A804JJE0-F1
#
_cell.length_a   1.000
_cell.length_b   1.000
_cell.length_c   1.000
_cell.angle_alpha   90.00
_cell.angle_beta   90.00
_cell.angle_gamma   90.00
#
_symmetry.space_group_name_H-M   'P 1'
#
loop_
_entity.id
_entity.type
_entity.pdbx_description
1 polymer ?
#
loop_
_entity_poly.entity_id
_entity_poly.type
_entity_poly.pdbx_seq_one_letter_code
_entity_poly.pdbx_strand_id
1 'polypeptide(L)'
;MVTLRADEISNIIRERIEQYSREIKIVNTGTVLQVGDGIARRIAQIPVSEGYLGRVINALAKPIDGRGEISASESRLIESPAPGIISRPSSVAQVVTTFREKGAMEYTIVVAETADSPATLQYLAPYTGAALAEFFMYRG
;
A
#
# COMPACT_ATOMS: atom_id res chain seq x y z
N MET A 1 -38.12 -19.58 52.95
CA MET A 1 -37.50 -20.22 51.77
C MET A 1 -38.59 -20.27 50.70
N VAL A 2 -38.57 -19.38 49.72
CA VAL A 2 -39.69 -19.20 48.76
C VAL A 2 -39.61 -20.27 47.69
N THR A 3 -40.64 -21.11 47.59
CA THR A 3 -40.77 -22.14 46.55
C THR A 3 -41.24 -21.49 45.26
N LEU A 4 -40.30 -21.01 44.45
CA LEU A 4 -40.59 -20.54 43.08
C LEU A 4 -41.21 -21.71 42.30
N ARG A 5 -42.51 -21.62 42.02
CA ARG A 5 -43.20 -22.59 41.16
C ARG A 5 -42.86 -22.24 39.71
N ALA A 6 -42.66 -23.27 38.88
CA ALA A 6 -42.28 -23.10 37.46
C ALA A 6 -43.25 -22.17 36.69
N ASP A 7 -44.50 -22.10 37.15
CA ASP A 7 -45.56 -21.29 36.55
C ASP A 7 -45.33 -19.78 36.74
N GLU A 8 -44.80 -19.35 37.89
CA GLU A 8 -44.50 -17.94 38.16
C GLU A 8 -43.31 -17.45 37.35
N ILE A 9 -42.28 -18.28 37.20
CA ILE A 9 -41.13 -17.97 36.32
C ILE A 9 -41.62 -17.82 34.88
N SER A 10 -42.52 -18.71 34.45
CA SER A 10 -43.10 -18.67 33.10
C SER A 10 -43.91 -17.39 32.86
N ASN A 11 -44.67 -16.93 33.86
CA ASN A 11 -45.45 -15.70 33.74
C ASN A 11 -44.56 -14.44 33.72
N ILE A 12 -43.53 -14.39 34.58
CA ILE A 12 -42.57 -13.28 34.61
C ILE A 12 -41.78 -13.19 33.30
N ILE A 13 -41.38 -14.33 32.74
CA ILE A 13 -40.71 -14.36 31.44
C ILE A 13 -41.66 -13.93 30.32
N ARG A 14 -42.94 -14.32 30.39
CA ARG A 14 -43.94 -13.92 29.40
C ARG A 14 -44.18 -12.40 29.40
N GLU A 15 -44.37 -11.79 30.56
CA GLU A 15 -44.50 -10.32 30.67
C GLU A 15 -43.24 -9.58 30.17
N ARG A 16 -42.04 -10.11 30.49
CA ARG A 16 -40.78 -9.51 30.02
C ARG A 16 -40.57 -9.64 28.53
N ILE A 17 -41.05 -10.72 27.90
CA ILE A 17 -41.01 -10.88 26.44
C ILE A 17 -42.04 -9.95 25.77
N GLU A 18 -43.24 -9.80 26.34
CA GLU A 18 -44.28 -8.93 25.81
C GLU A 18 -43.87 -7.45 25.81
N GLN A 19 -43.13 -7.01 26.83
CA GLN A 19 -42.58 -5.64 26.89
C GLN A 19 -41.27 -5.48 26.08
N TYR A 20 -40.67 -6.56 25.58
CA TYR A 20 -39.42 -6.50 24.83
C TYR A 20 -39.68 -6.13 23.37
N SER A 21 -39.89 -4.84 23.11
CA SER A 21 -39.87 -4.30 21.75
C SER A 21 -38.43 -4.25 21.25
N ARG A 22 -38.06 -5.22 20.42
CA ARG A 22 -36.80 -5.19 19.67
C ARG A 22 -37.12 -4.45 18.37
N GLU A 23 -36.62 -3.22 18.20
CA GLU A 23 -36.54 -2.62 16.86
C GLU A 23 -35.61 -3.48 16.01
N ILE A 24 -36.17 -4.48 15.32
CA ILE A 24 -35.42 -5.30 14.37
C ILE A 24 -35.44 -4.55 13.06
N LYS A 25 -34.38 -3.80 12.80
CA LYS A 25 -34.11 -3.25 11.46
C LYS A 25 -33.70 -4.41 10.56
N ILE A 26 -34.68 -4.99 9.84
CA ILE A 26 -34.42 -6.07 8.88
C ILE A 26 -33.67 -5.44 7.69
N VAL A 27 -32.37 -5.68 7.63
CA VAL A 27 -31.58 -5.48 6.42
C VAL A 27 -31.18 -6.87 5.96
N ASN A 28 -31.76 -7.34 4.86
CA ASN A 28 -31.36 -8.60 4.25
C ASN A 28 -29.89 -8.52 3.87
N THR A 29 -29.03 -9.19 4.64
CA THR A 29 -27.66 -9.48 4.22
C THR A 29 -27.63 -10.97 3.92
N GLY A 30 -27.56 -11.31 2.64
CA GLY A 30 -27.44 -12.70 2.19
C GLY A 30 -26.13 -13.33 2.65
N THR A 31 -25.91 -14.60 2.29
CA THR A 31 -24.61 -15.25 2.49
C THR A 31 -23.56 -14.50 1.68
N VAL A 32 -22.55 -13.97 2.36
CA VAL A 32 -21.42 -13.32 1.69
C VAL A 32 -20.60 -14.40 0.99
N LEU A 33 -20.79 -14.54 -0.33
CA LEU A 33 -19.95 -15.41 -1.16
C LEU A 33 -18.54 -14.84 -1.31
N GLN A 34 -18.36 -13.53 -1.15
CA GLN A 34 -17.08 -12.84 -1.20
C GLN A 34 -17.13 -11.49 -0.47
N VAL A 35 -16.31 -11.33 0.57
CA VAL A 35 -15.86 -10.00 1.01
C VAL A 35 -14.66 -9.67 0.14
N GLY A 36 -14.84 -8.80 -0.85
CA GLY A 36 -13.71 -8.08 -1.41
C GLY A 36 -13.31 -7.03 -0.39
N ASP A 37 -12.10 -7.11 0.14
CA ASP A 37 -11.44 -6.19 1.08
C ASP A 37 -11.31 -4.74 0.60
N GLY A 38 -12.10 -4.31 -0.39
CA GLY A 38 -12.00 -2.99 -1.00
C GLY A 38 -10.69 -2.78 -1.76
N ILE A 39 -9.89 -3.82 -2.01
CA ILE A 39 -8.65 -3.68 -2.79
C ILE A 39 -9.02 -3.35 -4.24
N ALA A 40 -8.77 -2.09 -4.60
CA ALA A 40 -8.77 -1.66 -5.98
C ALA A 40 -7.78 -2.54 -6.76
N ARG A 41 -8.26 -3.22 -7.82
CA ARG A 41 -7.40 -3.86 -8.83
C ARG A 41 -6.71 -2.77 -9.64
N ARG A 42 -5.71 -2.14 -9.05
CA ARG A 42 -4.78 -1.29 -9.78
C ARG A 42 -3.77 -2.23 -10.43
N ILE A 43 -3.79 -2.31 -11.75
CA ILE A 43 -2.65 -2.84 -12.52
C ILE A 43 -1.43 -2.06 -12.03
N ALA A 44 -0.31 -2.74 -11.76
CA ALA A 44 0.86 -2.17 -11.09
C ALA A 44 1.19 -0.77 -11.62
N GLN A 45 0.85 0.26 -10.84
CA GLN A 45 0.95 1.66 -11.23
C GLN A 45 1.87 2.38 -10.25
N ILE A 46 2.85 3.09 -10.78
CA ILE A 46 3.81 3.88 -10.01
C ILE A 46 3.48 5.37 -10.10
N PRO A 47 3.45 6.10 -8.98
CA PRO A 47 3.33 7.55 -9.02
C PRO A 47 4.60 8.18 -9.62
N VAL A 48 4.43 9.18 -10.50
CA VAL A 48 5.52 9.92 -11.16
C VAL A 48 5.31 11.43 -11.05
N SER A 49 6.41 12.18 -10.98
CA SER A 49 6.46 13.64 -10.96
C SER A 49 7.89 14.17 -11.09
N GLU A 50 8.05 15.47 -11.31
CA GLU A 50 9.34 16.16 -11.18
C GLU A 50 9.91 16.09 -9.75
N GLY A 51 9.05 15.94 -8.73
CA GLY A 51 9.43 15.90 -7.32
C GLY A 51 10.25 14.67 -6.90
N TYR A 52 10.45 13.71 -7.81
CA TYR A 52 11.32 12.56 -7.60
C TYR A 52 12.81 12.89 -7.85
N LEU A 53 13.12 13.98 -8.57
CA LEU A 53 14.49 14.39 -8.82
C LEU A 53 15.25 14.63 -7.51
N GLY A 54 16.44 14.03 -7.43
CA GLY A 54 17.30 14.08 -6.27
C GLY A 54 16.80 13.34 -5.04
N ARG A 55 15.79 12.47 -5.19
CA ARG A 55 15.25 11.63 -4.10
C ARG A 55 15.81 10.20 -4.16
N VAL A 56 15.78 9.54 -3.00
CA VAL A 56 16.00 8.09 -2.90
C VAL A 56 14.67 7.45 -2.54
N ILE A 57 14.20 6.51 -3.37
CA ILE A 57 12.90 5.86 -3.25
C ILE A 57 13.04 4.34 -3.33
N ASN A 58 12.00 3.64 -2.90
CA ASN A 58 11.87 2.19 -3.05
C ASN A 58 11.12 1.80 -4.35
N ALA A 59 10.91 0.50 -4.58
CA ALA A 59 10.20 -0.04 -5.76
C ALA A 59 8.69 0.26 -5.78
N LEU A 60 8.16 0.92 -4.76
CA LEU A 60 6.79 1.44 -4.71
C LEU A 60 6.76 2.98 -4.82
N ALA A 61 7.89 3.59 -5.19
CA ALA A 61 8.10 5.03 -5.26
C ALA A 61 7.85 5.77 -3.94
N LYS A 62 8.01 5.09 -2.80
CA LYS A 62 8.00 5.73 -1.49
C LYS A 62 9.39 6.26 -1.16
N PRO A 63 9.52 7.49 -0.63
CA PRO A 63 10.81 8.03 -0.23
C PRO A 63 11.37 7.27 0.97
N ILE A 64 12.65 6.88 0.87
CA ILE A 64 13.40 6.22 1.95
C ILE A 64 14.56 7.08 2.45
N ASP A 65 14.65 8.33 1.99
CA ASP A 65 15.70 9.28 2.35
C ASP A 65 15.38 10.18 3.54
N GLY A 66 14.22 10.01 4.18
CA GLY A 66 13.81 10.78 5.35
C GLY A 66 13.47 12.26 5.06
N ARG A 67 13.39 12.68 3.79
CA ARG A 67 13.09 14.08 3.39
C ARG A 67 11.59 14.39 3.25
N GLY A 68 10.72 13.54 3.80
CA GLY A 68 9.27 13.66 3.71
C GLY A 68 8.67 13.12 2.42
N GLU A 69 7.34 13.18 2.31
CA GLU A 69 6.56 12.66 1.18
C GLU A 69 6.86 13.39 -0.14
N ILE A 70 6.59 12.72 -1.26
CA ILE A 70 6.73 13.28 -2.62
C ILE A 70 5.34 13.56 -3.17
N SER A 71 5.09 14.80 -3.61
CA SER A 71 3.86 15.18 -4.30
C SER A 71 3.85 14.59 -5.71
N ALA A 72 3.19 13.45 -5.88
CA ALA A 72 3.01 12.83 -7.18
C ALA A 72 1.97 13.59 -8.03
N SER A 73 2.26 13.79 -9.32
CA SER A 73 1.34 14.44 -10.27
C SER A 73 0.50 13.42 -11.05
N GLU A 74 1.05 12.23 -11.32
CA GLU A 74 0.43 11.22 -12.17
C GLU A 74 0.76 9.80 -11.71
N SER A 75 0.11 8.80 -12.32
CA SER A 75 0.48 7.39 -12.20
C SER A 75 0.75 6.76 -13.57
N ARG A 76 1.79 5.93 -13.66
CA ARG A 76 2.17 5.18 -14.88
C ARG A 76 2.17 3.68 -14.63
N LEU A 77 1.87 2.90 -15.66
CA LEU A 77 1.87 1.44 -15.59
C LEU A 77 3.30 0.88 -15.57
N ILE A 78 3.48 -0.22 -14.84
CA ILE A 78 4.70 -1.02 -14.80
C ILE A 78 4.55 -2.12 -15.85
N GLU A 79 5.07 -1.90 -17.06
CA GLU A 79 4.91 -2.85 -18.19
C GLU A 79 6.15 -3.04 -19.08
N SER A 80 7.23 -2.28 -18.85
CA SER A 80 8.47 -2.40 -19.65
C SER A 80 9.40 -3.49 -19.10
N PRO A 81 9.73 -4.57 -19.85
CA PRO A 81 10.58 -5.65 -19.36
C PRO A 81 11.95 -5.14 -18.88
N ALA A 82 12.31 -5.47 -17.65
CA ALA A 82 13.56 -5.04 -17.02
C ALA A 82 14.75 -5.98 -17.33
N PRO A 83 15.98 -5.45 -17.46
CA PRO A 83 17.19 -6.26 -17.46
C PRO A 83 17.31 -7.10 -16.18
N GLY A 84 17.92 -8.27 -16.27
CA GLY A 84 18.08 -9.19 -15.13
C GLY A 84 18.76 -8.54 -13.91
N ILE A 85 18.32 -8.91 -12.71
CA ILE A 85 18.83 -8.41 -11.44
C ILE A 85 20.30 -8.85 -11.26
N ILE A 86 21.23 -7.90 -11.21
CA ILE A 86 22.62 -8.15 -10.79
C ILE A 86 22.75 -7.72 -9.33
N SER A 87 22.82 -8.68 -8.41
CA SER A 87 23.06 -8.41 -7.00
C SER A 87 24.54 -8.09 -6.75
N ARG A 88 24.88 -6.81 -6.67
CA ARG A 88 26.17 -6.38 -6.11
C ARG A 88 25.92 -5.68 -4.77
N PRO A 89 26.54 -6.12 -3.66
CA PRO A 89 26.45 -5.41 -2.39
C PRO A 89 27.39 -4.20 -2.41
N SER A 90 27.11 -3.21 -3.26
CA SER A 90 27.59 -1.85 -3.01
C SER A 90 26.59 -1.21 -2.04
N SER A 91 27.07 -0.65 -0.93
CA SER A 91 26.20 0.13 -0.05
C SER A 91 25.59 1.26 -0.86
N VAL A 92 24.26 1.25 -1.05
CA VAL A 92 23.51 2.31 -1.75
C VAL A 92 23.88 3.68 -1.19
N ALA A 93 24.14 3.75 0.12
CA ALA A 93 24.58 4.96 0.80
C ALA A 93 25.89 5.52 0.21
N GLN A 94 26.87 4.68 -0.16
CA GLN A 94 28.13 5.13 -0.75
C GLN A 94 27.93 5.76 -2.14
N VAL A 95 27.04 5.15 -2.94
CA VAL A 95 26.69 5.66 -4.28
C VAL A 95 25.97 7.00 -4.16
N VAL A 96 24.98 7.09 -3.26
CA VAL A 96 24.26 8.34 -2.98
C VAL A 96 25.20 9.43 -2.47
N THR A 97 26.14 9.10 -1.58
CA THR A 97 27.16 10.04 -1.10
C THR A 97 28.03 10.55 -2.25
N THR A 98 28.48 9.66 -3.13
CA THR A 98 29.28 10.05 -4.31
C THR A 98 28.50 11.00 -5.23
N PHE A 99 27.21 10.73 -5.47
CA PHE A 99 26.37 11.62 -6.26
C PHE A 99 26.15 12.97 -5.59
N ARG A 100 26.02 13.02 -4.25
CA ARG A 100 25.90 14.29 -3.51
C ARG A 100 27.19 15.09 -3.59
N GLU A 101 28.34 14.46 -3.35
CA GLU A 101 29.66 15.10 -3.41
C GLU A 101 29.97 15.68 -4.79
N LYS A 102 29.51 15.00 -5.84
CA LYS A 102 29.69 15.46 -7.24
C LYS A 102 28.60 16.42 -7.73
N GLY A 103 27.64 16.80 -6.89
CA GLY A 103 26.47 17.60 -7.30
C GLY A 103 25.43 16.84 -8.15
N ALA A 104 25.74 15.61 -8.58
CA ALA A 104 24.91 14.83 -9.48
C ALA A 104 23.53 14.42 -8.92
N MET A 105 23.33 14.48 -7.60
CA MET A 105 22.01 14.17 -7.04
C MET A 105 20.93 15.14 -7.51
N GLU A 106 21.23 16.38 -7.90
CA GLU A 106 20.17 17.34 -8.30
C GLU A 106 19.33 16.86 -9.50
N TYR A 107 19.91 16.04 -10.38
CA TYR A 107 19.25 15.48 -11.57
C TYR A 107 19.19 13.95 -11.56
N THR A 108 19.45 13.30 -10.41
CA THR A 108 19.47 11.83 -10.31
C THR A 108 18.34 11.34 -9.41
N ILE A 109 17.63 10.31 -9.86
CA ILE A 109 16.68 9.55 -9.04
C ILE A 109 17.33 8.22 -8.68
N VAL A 110 17.34 7.87 -7.40
CA VAL A 110 17.86 6.58 -6.94
C VAL A 110 16.71 5.70 -6.49
N VAL A 111 16.47 4.62 -7.24
CA VAL A 111 15.54 3.55 -6.86
C VAL A 111 16.35 2.44 -6.19
N ALA A 112 16.08 2.18 -4.91
CA ALA A 112 16.83 1.23 -4.12
C ALA A 112 15.90 0.24 -3.40
N GLU A 113 16.17 -1.04 -3.61
CA GLU A 113 15.63 -2.14 -2.83
C GLU A 113 16.81 -2.94 -2.28
N THR A 114 16.81 -3.15 -0.96
CA THR A 114 17.88 -3.86 -0.26
C THR A 114 17.64 -5.37 -0.29
N ALA A 115 18.68 -6.14 0.00
CA ALA A 115 18.61 -7.61 -0.08
C ALA A 115 17.66 -8.23 0.96
N ASP A 116 17.31 -7.49 2.01
CA ASP A 116 16.32 -7.84 3.03
C ASP A 116 14.87 -7.59 2.57
N SER A 117 14.65 -6.83 1.48
CA SER A 117 13.34 -6.67 0.87
C SER A 117 12.87 -7.96 0.19
N PRO A 118 11.55 -8.23 0.12
CA PRO A 118 11.00 -9.33 -0.65
C PRO A 118 11.49 -9.34 -2.10
N ALA A 119 11.72 -10.53 -2.67
CA ALA A 119 12.20 -10.70 -4.05
C ALA A 119 11.30 -10.00 -5.09
N THR A 120 9.99 -9.91 -4.82
CA THR A 120 9.04 -9.18 -5.67
C THR A 120 9.35 -7.69 -5.75
N LEU A 121 9.75 -7.03 -4.65
CA LEU A 121 10.11 -5.62 -4.67
C LEU A 121 11.45 -5.40 -5.38
N GLN A 122 12.43 -6.26 -5.11
CA GLN A 122 13.71 -6.22 -5.84
C GLN A 122 13.50 -6.39 -7.36
N TYR A 123 12.54 -7.23 -7.75
CA TYR A 123 12.14 -7.40 -9.15
C TYR A 123 11.43 -6.17 -9.72
N LEU A 124 10.60 -5.46 -8.94
CA LEU A 124 9.88 -4.27 -9.38
C LEU A 124 10.74 -3.00 -9.44
N ALA A 125 11.86 -2.96 -8.72
CA ALA A 125 12.77 -1.81 -8.68
C ALA A 125 13.18 -1.29 -10.08
N PRO A 126 13.68 -2.13 -11.01
CA PRO A 126 14.05 -1.65 -12.34
C PRO A 126 12.84 -1.15 -13.17
N TYR A 127 11.66 -1.75 -12.99
CA TYR A 127 10.44 -1.27 -13.67
C TYR A 127 10.00 0.10 -13.17
N THR A 128 10.13 0.33 -11.86
CA THR A 128 9.88 1.63 -11.24
C THR A 128 10.83 2.68 -11.81
N GLY A 129 12.11 2.36 -11.94
CA GLY A 129 13.10 3.22 -12.59
C GLY A 129 12.76 3.52 -14.05
N ALA A 130 12.36 2.52 -14.82
CA ALA A 130 11.97 2.69 -16.22
C ALA A 130 10.72 3.58 -16.38
N ALA A 131 9.69 3.36 -15.58
CA ALA A 131 8.47 4.17 -15.62
C ALA A 131 8.71 5.64 -15.24
N LEU A 132 9.63 5.90 -14.29
CA LEU A 132 10.08 7.26 -13.96
C LEU A 132 10.88 7.87 -15.11
N ALA A 133 11.79 7.11 -15.72
CA ALA A 133 12.56 7.59 -16.87
C ALA A 133 11.66 7.91 -18.07
N GLU A 134 10.65 7.08 -18.34
CA GLU A 134 9.65 7.33 -19.38
C GLU A 134 8.87 8.64 -19.14
N PHE A 135 8.54 8.96 -17.89
CA PHE A 135 7.87 10.23 -17.57
C PHE A 135 8.68 11.43 -18.07
N PHE A 136 10.01 11.44 -17.84
CA PHE A 136 10.88 12.50 -18.36
C PHE A 136 11.07 12.38 -19.87
N MET A 137 11.18 11.17 -20.42
CA MET A 137 11.36 10.97 -21.87
C MET A 137 10.21 11.53 -22.71
N TYR A 138 8.96 11.37 -22.26
CA TYR A 138 7.79 11.85 -22.99
C TYR A 138 7.42 13.31 -22.71
N ARG A 139 8.03 13.95 -21.70
CA ARG A 139 7.76 15.34 -21.32
C ARG A 139 8.93 16.29 -21.59
N GLY A 140 10.11 15.77 -21.93
CA GLY A 140 11.32 16.51 -22.29
C GLY A 140 11.42 16.89 -23.76
#